data_AF-A0A524AMB9-F1
#
_entry.id   AF-A0A524AMB9-F1
#
_cell.length_a   1.000
_cell.length_b   1.000
_cell.length_c   1.000
_cell.angle_alpha   90.00
_cell.angle_beta   90.00
_cell.angle_gamma   90.00
#
_symmetry.space_group_name_H-M   'P 1'
#
loop_
_entity.id
_entity.type
_entity.pdbx_description
1 polymer ?
#
loop_
_entity_poly.entity_id
_entity_poly.type
_entity_poly.pdbx_seq_one_letter_code
_entity_poly.pdbx_strand_id
1 'polypeptide(L)'
;MVISFTPDKVVLELPREEFESLAPEAIESGVLSELGKMLAVKQYSKGEITDRKLVEAVGPETALAIIQAKQVTEESIGRLIGEYQYGTAILMMEKAREAKGEK
;
A
#
# COMPACT_ATOMS: atom_id res chain seq x y z
N MET A 1 -10.99 1.21 37.57
CA MET A 1 -9.64 1.72 37.23
C MET A 1 -9.23 2.69 38.31
N VAL A 2 -8.18 2.37 39.06
CA VAL A 2 -7.59 3.27 40.06
C VAL A 2 -6.25 3.74 39.52
N ILE A 3 -6.04 5.05 39.48
CA ILE A 3 -4.78 5.63 39.06
C ILE A 3 -4.15 6.29 40.29
N SER A 4 -2.96 5.85 40.65
CA SER A 4 -2.15 6.50 41.68
C SER A 4 -0.85 7.04 41.10
N PHE A 5 -0.46 8.21 41.58
CA PHE A 5 0.69 8.96 41.10
C PHE A 5 1.69 9.11 42.24
N THR A 6 2.91 8.62 42.05
CA THR A 6 4.08 9.00 42.86
C THR A 6 5.01 9.90 42.03
N PRO A 7 5.90 10.68 42.66
CA PRO A 7 6.76 11.65 41.96
C PRO A 7 7.66 11.03 40.88
N ASP A 8 7.88 9.72 40.97
CA ASP A 8 8.74 8.94 40.09
C ASP A 8 7.98 7.97 39.17
N LYS A 9 6.68 7.68 39.41
CA LYS A 9 5.93 6.61 38.71
C LYS A 9 4.42 6.86 38.68
N VAL A 10 3.77 6.35 37.65
CA VAL A 10 2.30 6.26 37.55
C VAL A 10 1.91 4.79 37.63
N VAL A 11 1.04 4.44 38.58
CA VAL A 11 0.54 3.07 38.77
C VAL A 11 -0.92 3.03 38.32
N LEU A 12 -1.19 2.17 37.33
CA LEU A 12 -2.52 1.91 36.79
C LEU A 12 -3.00 0.55 37.29
N GLU A 13 -3.96 0.56 38.23
CA GLU A 13 -4.62 -0.66 38.68
C GLU A 13 -5.91 -0.88 37.88
N LEU A 14 -5.85 -1.86 36.98
CA LEU A 14 -6.97 -2.32 36.18
C LEU A 14 -7.55 -3.61 36.78
N PRO A 15 -8.88 -3.82 36.72
CA PRO A 15 -9.49 -5.08 37.13
C PRO A 15 -8.88 -6.23 36.33
N ARG A 16 -8.57 -7.33 37.02
CA ARG A 16 -7.86 -8.49 36.46
C ARG A 16 -8.57 -9.17 35.28
N GLU A 17 -9.84 -8.84 35.06
CA GLU A 17 -10.73 -9.44 34.07
C GLU A 17 -10.50 -8.92 32.64
N GLU A 18 -9.80 -7.80 32.44
CA GLU A 18 -9.50 -7.25 31.11
C GLU A 18 -8.11 -7.62 30.57
N PHE A 19 -7.32 -8.37 31.36
CA PHE A 19 -6.07 -8.97 30.90
C PHE A 19 -6.28 -10.44 30.56
N GLU A 20 -6.92 -10.72 29.42
CA GLU A 20 -6.36 -11.79 28.60
C GLU A 20 -5.01 -11.27 28.07
N SER A 21 -3.99 -11.33 28.92
CA SER A 21 -2.62 -11.02 28.50
C SER A 21 -2.26 -12.03 27.42
N LEU A 22 -2.31 -11.63 26.15
CA LEU A 22 -1.77 -12.42 25.06
C LEU A 22 -0.36 -12.83 25.47
N ALA A 23 -0.09 -14.15 25.46
CA ALA A 23 1.22 -14.66 25.78
C ALA A 23 2.27 -13.94 24.92
N PRO A 24 3.45 -13.58 25.45
CA PRO A 24 4.49 -12.88 24.68
C PRO A 24 4.77 -13.52 23.31
N GLU A 25 4.70 -14.85 23.24
CA GLU A 25 4.87 -15.66 22.03
C GLU A 25 3.74 -15.42 21.01
N ALA A 26 2.51 -15.20 21.47
CA ALA A 26 1.37 -14.86 20.62
C ALA A 26 1.50 -13.45 20.04
N ILE A 27 2.02 -12.50 20.83
CA ILE A 27 2.32 -11.15 20.36
C ILE A 27 3.42 -11.20 19.30
N GLU A 28 4.52 -11.90 19.58
CA GLU A 28 5.64 -12.06 18.65
C GLU A 28 5.20 -12.74 17.34
N SER A 29 4.44 -13.82 17.44
CA SER A 29 3.89 -14.54 16.28
C SER A 29 2.97 -13.63 15.45
N GLY A 30 2.13 -12.83 16.09
CA GLY A 30 1.27 -11.85 15.42
C GLY A 30 2.08 -10.80 14.67
N VAL A 31 3.09 -10.22 15.30
CA VAL A 31 3.97 -9.21 14.69
C VAL A 31 4.74 -9.79 13.50
N LEU A 32 5.32 -10.98 13.64
CA LEU A 32 6.06 -11.63 12.54
C LEU A 32 5.15 -11.99 11.36
N SER A 33 3.94 -12.47 11.64
CA SER A 33 2.92 -12.73 10.62
C SER A 33 2.59 -11.47 9.83
N GLU A 34 2.38 -10.35 10.51
CA GLU A 34 2.04 -9.09 9.87
C GLU A 34 3.19 -8.51 9.05
N LEU A 35 4.43 -8.60 9.56
CA LEU A 35 5.62 -8.22 8.80
C LEU A 35 5.79 -9.08 7.53
N GLY A 36 5.49 -10.37 7.60
CA GLY A 36 5.50 -11.28 6.45
C GLY A 36 4.49 -10.87 5.37
N LYS A 37 3.28 -10.48 5.77
CA LYS A 37 2.26 -9.93 4.86
C LYS A 37 2.76 -8.66 4.17
N MET A 38 3.27 -7.70 4.94
CA MET A 38 3.81 -6.44 4.39
C MET A 38 4.95 -6.67 3.40
N LEU A 39 5.82 -7.65 3.68
CA LEU A 39 6.89 -8.04 2.76
C LEU A 39 6.33 -8.58 1.44
N ALA A 40 5.32 -9.46 1.50
CA ALA A 40 4.67 -10.01 0.31
C ALA A 40 4.03 -8.90 -0.55
N VAL A 41 3.33 -7.93 0.07
CA VAL A 41 2.78 -6.76 -0.66
C VAL A 41 3.88 -5.97 -1.37
N LYS A 42 5.01 -5.72 -0.69
CA LYS A 42 6.15 -5.01 -1.29
C LYS A 42 6.77 -5.77 -2.46
N GLN A 43 6.95 -7.08 -2.32
CA GLN A 43 7.45 -7.95 -3.39
C GLN A 43 6.50 -7.98 -4.59
N TYR A 44 5.18 -8.00 -4.34
CA TYR A 44 4.17 -7.96 -5.39
C TYR A 44 4.17 -6.64 -6.16
N SER A 45 4.31 -5.52 -5.46
CA SER A 45 4.44 -4.19 -6.08
C SER A 45 5.64 -4.14 -7.03
N LYS A 46 6.74 -4.82 -6.68
CA LYS A 46 7.93 -4.95 -7.52
C LYS A 46 7.83 -6.02 -8.63
N GLY A 47 6.76 -6.80 -8.67
CA GLY A 47 6.60 -7.93 -9.60
C GLY A 47 7.46 -9.14 -9.27
N GLU A 48 7.99 -9.25 -8.05
CA GLU A 48 8.84 -10.36 -7.61
C GLU A 48 8.00 -11.60 -7.23
N ILE A 49 6.72 -11.43 -6.95
CA ILE A 49 5.77 -12.52 -6.67
C ILE A 49 4.48 -12.37 -7.49
N THR A 50 3.85 -13.51 -7.79
CA THR A 50 2.57 -13.60 -8.53
C THR A 50 1.35 -13.33 -7.63
N ASP A 51 0.21 -12.97 -8.23
CA ASP A 51 -1.09 -12.82 -7.56
C ASP A 51 -1.43 -13.99 -6.63
N ARG A 52 -1.17 -15.23 -7.08
CA ARG A 52 -1.39 -16.44 -6.27
C ARG A 52 -0.60 -16.45 -4.96
N LYS A 53 0.68 -16.05 -5.01
CA LYS A 53 1.55 -15.96 -3.83
C LYS A 53 1.14 -14.81 -2.91
N LEU A 54 0.63 -13.73 -3.48
CA LEU A 54 0.06 -12.64 -2.69
C LEU A 54 -1.17 -13.12 -1.92
N VAL A 55 -2.11 -13.82 -2.59
CA VAL A 55 -3.31 -14.40 -1.96
C VAL A 55 -2.93 -15.37 -0.84
N GLU A 56 -1.94 -16.24 -1.05
CA GLU A 56 -1.45 -17.18 -0.03
C GLU A 56 -0.85 -16.46 1.20
N ALA A 57 -0.24 -15.28 1.01
CA ALA A 57 0.39 -14.53 2.10
C ALA A 57 -0.58 -13.64 2.89
N VAL A 58 -1.48 -12.92 2.21
CA VAL A 58 -2.33 -11.88 2.85
C VAL A 58 -3.81 -12.23 2.92
N GLY A 59 -4.21 -13.34 2.31
CA GLY A 59 -5.60 -13.74 2.15
C GLY A 59 -6.26 -13.12 0.90
N PRO A 60 -7.37 -13.72 0.43
CA PRO A 60 -7.99 -13.37 -0.85
C PRO A 60 -8.54 -11.94 -0.90
N GLU A 61 -9.17 -11.46 0.18
CA GLU A 61 -9.78 -10.12 0.21
C GLU A 61 -8.71 -9.01 0.13
N THR A 62 -7.69 -9.10 0.98
CA THR A 62 -6.57 -8.15 0.99
C THR A 62 -5.80 -8.18 -0.34
N ALA A 63 -5.56 -9.37 -0.89
CA ALA A 63 -4.87 -9.52 -2.15
C ALA A 63 -5.66 -8.89 -3.31
N LEU A 64 -6.97 -9.07 -3.35
CA LEU A 64 -7.84 -8.48 -4.38
C LEU A 64 -7.75 -6.94 -4.36
N ALA A 65 -7.82 -6.32 -3.18
CA ALA A 65 -7.71 -4.88 -3.04
C ALA A 65 -6.36 -4.35 -3.56
N ILE A 66 -5.27 -5.05 -3.26
CA ILE A 66 -3.91 -4.68 -3.71
C ILE A 66 -3.77 -4.84 -5.23
N ILE A 67 -4.29 -5.92 -5.81
CA ILE A 67 -4.26 -6.17 -7.26
C ILE A 67 -5.02 -5.07 -8.00
N GLN A 68 -6.22 -4.73 -7.54
CA GLN A 68 -7.04 -3.67 -8.13
C GLN A 68 -6.34 -2.31 -8.04
N ALA A 69 -5.77 -1.97 -6.88
CA ALA A 69 -5.02 -0.72 -6.70
C ALA A 69 -3.85 -0.61 -7.70
N LYS A 70 -3.11 -1.71 -7.91
CA LYS A 70 -2.02 -1.76 -8.89
C LYS A 70 -2.51 -1.54 -10.32
N GLN A 71 -3.60 -2.19 -10.72
CA GLN A 71 -4.20 -2.04 -12.05
C GLN A 71 -4.65 -0.59 -12.31
N VAL A 72 -5.30 0.05 -11.33
CA VAL A 72 -5.73 1.46 -11.45
C VAL A 72 -4.54 2.40 -11.62
N THR A 73 -3.44 2.15 -10.90
CA THR A 73 -2.22 2.95 -11.08
C THR A 73 -1.58 2.75 -12.45
N GLU A 74 -1.50 1.53 -12.95
CA GLU A 74 -0.92 1.23 -14.27
C GLU A 74 -1.77 1.84 -15.40
N GLU A 75 -3.09 1.73 -15.32
CA GLU A 75 -4.00 2.32 -16.29
C GLU A 75 -3.91 3.86 -16.30
N SER A 76 -3.88 4.47 -15.11
CA SER A 76 -3.76 5.93 -14.98
C SER A 76 -2.43 6.44 -15.53
N ILE A 77 -1.33 5.73 -15.26
CA ILE A 77 -0.01 6.07 -15.82
C ILE A 77 -0.01 5.91 -17.34
N GLY A 78 -0.56 4.81 -17.86
CA GLY A 78 -0.67 4.58 -19.31
C GLY A 78 -1.47 5.66 -20.01
N ARG A 79 -2.60 6.09 -19.42
CA ARG A 79 -3.43 7.19 -19.92
C ARG A 79 -2.66 8.50 -19.98
N LEU A 80 -1.95 8.87 -18.91
CA LEU A 80 -1.15 10.10 -18.85
C LEU A 80 -0.01 10.10 -19.87
N ILE A 81 0.66 8.96 -20.08
CA ILE A 81 1.70 8.83 -21.11
C ILE A 81 1.10 9.02 -22.50
N GLY A 82 -0.05 8.39 -22.78
CA GLY A 82 -0.75 8.52 -24.05
C GLY A 82 -1.19 9.95 -24.34
N GLU A 83 -1.75 10.64 -23.34
CA GLU A 83 -2.13 12.05 -23.43
C GLU A 83 -0.91 12.95 -23.69
N TYR A 84 0.20 12.70 -23.01
CA TYR A 84 1.44 13.45 -23.22
C TYR A 84 1.99 13.28 -24.65
N GLN A 85 2.01 12.04 -25.15
CA GLN A 85 2.45 11.73 -26.53
C GLN A 85 1.52 12.35 -27.58
N TYR A 86 0.22 12.31 -27.35
CA TYR A 86 -0.77 12.92 -28.24
C TYR A 86 -0.63 14.45 -28.28
N GLY A 87 -0.47 15.09 -27.11
CA GLY A 87 -0.24 16.53 -27.02
C GLY A 87 1.05 16.98 -27.69
N THR A 88 2.13 16.21 -27.54
CA THR A 88 3.40 16.50 -28.25
C THR A 88 3.29 16.31 -29.76
N ALA A 89 2.55 15.30 -30.23
CA ALA A 89 2.31 15.09 -31.66
C ALA A 89 1.52 16.26 -32.28
N ILE A 90 0.49 16.76 -31.60
CA ILE A 90 -0.28 17.94 -32.05
C ILE A 90 0.63 19.17 -32.14
N LEU A 91 1.43 19.43 -31.10
CA LEU A 91 2.34 20.58 -31.08
C LEU A 91 3.37 20.54 -32.22
N MET A 92 3.88 19.35 -32.54
CA MET A 92 4.79 19.17 -33.67
C MET A 92 4.09 19.37 -35.01
N MET A 93 2.83 18.96 -35.16
CA MET A 93 2.05 19.22 -36.37
C MET A 93 1.73 20.71 -36.55
N GLU A 94 1.41 21.42 -35.48
CA GLU A 94 1.18 22.88 -35.52
C GLU A 94 2.45 23.62 -35.93
N LYS A 95 3.60 23.31 -35.32
CA LYS A 95 4.89 23.88 -35.72
C LYS A 95 5.24 23.58 -37.18
N ALA A 96 4.92 22.38 -37.66
CA ALA A 96 5.14 22.01 -39.05
C ALA A 96 4.23 22.77 -40.03
N ARG A 97 2.98 23.09 -39.63
CA ARG A 97 2.08 23.95 -40.42
C ARG A 97 2.53 25.41 -40.43
N GLU A 98 2.93 25.95 -39.29
CA GLU A 98 3.49 27.31 -39.20
C GLU A 98 4.74 27.47 -40.07
N ALA A 99 5.63 26.48 -40.06
CA ALA A 99 6.83 26.46 -40.90
C ALA A 99 6.52 26.39 -42.41
N LYS A 100 5.34 25.85 -42.79
CA LYS A 100 4.88 25.78 -44.18
C LYS A 100 4.03 26.98 -44.62
N GLY A 101 3.71 27.90 -43.70
CA GLY A 101 2.95 29.12 -44.00
C GLY A 101 1.46 28.88 -44.31
N GLU A 102 0.94 27.68 -44.01
CA GLU A 102 -0.49 27.36 -44.15
C GLU A 102 -1.21 27.82 -42.88
N LYS A 103 -1.90 28.96 -42.96
CA LYS A 103 -2.87 29.44 -41.97
C LYS A 103 -4.29 29.03 -42.35
#